data_AF-A0A660T553-F1
#
_entry.id   AF-A0A660T553-F1
#
_cell.length_a   1.000
_cell.length_b   1.000
_cell.length_c   1.000
_cell.angle_alpha   90.00
_cell.angle_beta   90.00
_cell.angle_gamma   90.00
#
_symmetry.space_group_name_H-M   'P 1'
#
loop_
_entity.id
_entity.type
_entity.pdbx_description
1 polymer ?
#
loop_
_entity_poly.entity_id
_entity_poly.type
_entity_poly.pdbx_seq_one_letter_code
_entity_poly.pdbx_strand_id
1 'polypeptide(L)'
;APTSGPLAWVDTFAIPAKSENVEGAYKWINFILRPENAAVFTNAEKYGTASKDAGKYLEPEIAANFARCLPPEALANTNWYPTVPAGLEEMEGKTMDKIRASK
;
A
#
# COMPACT_ATOMS: atom_id res chain seq x y z
N ALA A 1 -8.64 -15.20 3.42
CA ALA A 1 -9.17 -14.12 2.55
C ALA A 1 -10.61 -14.43 2.18
N PRO A 2 -11.42 -13.45 1.73
CA PRO A 2 -12.73 -13.74 1.13
C PRO A 2 -12.60 -14.73 -0.03
N THR A 3 -13.61 -15.57 -0.24
CA THR A 3 -13.62 -16.56 -1.33
C THR A 3 -13.56 -15.91 -2.72
N SER A 4 -14.10 -14.69 -2.86
CA SER A 4 -14.04 -13.86 -4.06
C SER A 4 -12.68 -13.19 -4.32
N GLY A 5 -11.70 -13.39 -3.43
CA GLY A 5 -10.42 -12.69 -3.46
C GLY A 5 -10.46 -11.34 -2.73
N PRO A 6 -9.37 -10.94 -2.03
CA PRO A 6 -9.28 -9.63 -1.40
C PRO A 6 -8.99 -8.53 -2.43
N LEU A 7 -9.32 -7.28 -2.10
CA LEU A 7 -8.81 -6.09 -2.79
C LEU A 7 -7.43 -5.72 -2.22
N ALA A 8 -6.45 -5.45 -3.10
CA ALA A 8 -5.15 -4.93 -2.69
C ALA A 8 -4.76 -3.70 -3.53
N TRP A 9 -3.92 -2.85 -2.94
CA TRP A 9 -3.36 -1.66 -3.57
C TRP A 9 -1.90 -1.47 -3.13
N VAL A 10 -1.19 -0.61 -3.85
CA VAL A 10 0.18 -0.20 -3.52
C VAL A 10 0.25 1.31 -3.51
N ASP A 11 0.57 1.87 -2.33
CA ASP A 11 0.86 3.29 -2.22
C ASP A 11 2.32 3.53 -2.62
N THR A 12 2.55 4.57 -3.43
CA THR A 12 3.88 4.88 -3.97
C THR A 12 4.27 6.32 -3.68
N PHE A 13 5.58 6.56 -3.61
CA PHE A 13 6.11 7.92 -3.59
C PHE A 13 5.99 8.55 -4.98
N ALA A 14 5.53 9.80 -5.03
CA ALA A 14 5.59 10.65 -6.21
C ALA A 14 6.25 11.98 -5.84
N ILE A 15 7.05 12.53 -6.76
CA ILE A 15 7.63 13.87 -6.62
C ILE A 15 6.85 14.82 -7.54
N PRO A 16 6.10 15.80 -7.00
CA PRO A 16 5.39 16.78 -7.82
C PRO A 16 6.34 17.53 -8.76
N ALA A 17 5.90 17.80 -9.99
CA ALA A 17 6.75 18.41 -11.03
C ALA A 17 7.30 19.81 -10.67
N LYS A 18 6.66 20.52 -9.74
CA LYS A 18 7.06 21.85 -9.28
C LYS A 18 7.75 21.83 -7.90
N SER A 19 8.26 20.68 -7.47
CA SER A 19 8.97 20.57 -6.18
C SER A 19 10.26 21.38 -6.20
N GLU A 20 10.48 22.19 -5.16
CA GLU A 20 11.67 23.06 -5.07
C GLU A 20 12.91 22.32 -4.52
N ASN A 21 12.71 21.22 -3.78
CA ASN A 21 13.79 20.41 -3.18
C ASN A 21 13.76 18.95 -3.63
N VAL A 22 13.99 18.73 -4.92
CA VAL A 22 14.00 17.40 -5.54
C VAL A 22 15.12 16.51 -4.99
N GLU A 23 16.31 17.08 -4.76
CA GLU A 23 17.45 16.33 -4.21
C GLU A 23 17.15 15.77 -2.81
N GLY A 24 16.55 16.59 -1.94
CA GLY A 24 16.11 16.17 -0.61
C GLY A 24 15.04 15.07 -0.67
N ALA A 25 14.08 15.18 -1.59
CA ALA A 25 13.06 14.16 -1.79
C ALA A 25 13.67 12.80 -2.16
N TYR A 26 14.63 12.77 -3.10
CA TYR A 26 15.35 11.54 -3.43
C TYR A 26 16.15 10.99 -2.25
N LYS A 27 16.83 11.84 -1.48
CA LYS A 27 17.56 11.41 -0.26
C LYS A 27 16.61 10.78 0.75
N TRP A 28 15.42 11.34 0.93
CA TRP A 28 14.40 10.78 1.82
C TRP A 28 13.87 9.43 1.34
N ILE A 29 13.50 9.33 0.05
CA ILE A 29 13.01 8.07 -0.54
C ILE A 29 14.08 6.98 -0.41
N ASN A 30 15.34 7.29 -0.71
CA ASN A 30 16.45 6.34 -0.52
C ASN A 30 16.68 5.99 0.95
N PHE A 31 16.52 6.95 1.86
CA PHE A 31 16.65 6.70 3.30
C PHE A 31 15.57 5.72 3.77
N ILE A 32 14.29 5.99 3.48
CA ILE A 32 13.18 5.19 4.03
C ILE A 32 13.08 3.80 3.39
N LEU A 33 13.54 3.64 2.15
CA LEU A 33 13.52 2.35 1.44
C LEU A 33 14.70 1.42 1.78
N ARG A 34 15.66 1.84 2.61
CA ARG A 34 16.65 0.90 3.16
C ARG A 34 15.97 -0.19 3.98
N PRO A 35 16.35 -1.47 3.88
CA PRO A 35 15.64 -2.60 4.49
C PRO A 35 15.34 -2.41 5.98
N GLU A 36 16.34 -1.97 6.75
CA GLU A 36 16.25 -1.74 8.19
C GLU A 36 15.31 -0.58 8.52
N ASN A 37 15.31 0.49 7.72
CA ASN A 37 14.46 1.67 7.94
C ASN A 37 13.00 1.38 7.55
N ALA A 38 12.80 0.68 6.44
CA ALA A 38 11.48 0.25 6.01
C ALA A 38 10.83 -0.69 7.05
N ALA A 39 11.63 -1.57 7.67
CA ALA A 39 11.16 -2.47 8.72
C ALA A 39 10.72 -1.73 9.99
N VAL A 40 11.35 -0.60 10.36
CA VAL A 40 10.87 0.24 11.48
C VAL A 40 9.41 0.63 11.27
N PHE A 41 9.07 1.10 10.07
CA PHE A 41 7.69 1.47 9.74
C PHE A 41 6.75 0.26 9.72
N THR A 42 7.15 -0.84 9.08
CA THR A 42 6.33 -2.06 9.03
C THR A 42 6.08 -2.65 10.42
N ASN A 43 7.05 -2.63 11.32
CA ASN A 43 6.87 -3.11 12.70
C ASN A 43 5.86 -2.24 13.47
N ALA A 44 5.90 -0.92 13.28
CA ALA A 44 4.99 0.01 13.95
C ALA A 44 3.55 -0.07 13.39
N GLU A 45 3.42 0.11 12.06
CA GLU A 45 2.14 0.33 11.39
C GLU A 45 1.51 -0.96 10.83
N LYS A 46 2.26 -2.07 10.78
CA LYS A 46 1.83 -3.36 10.23
C LYS A 46 1.38 -3.33 8.76
N TYR A 47 1.82 -2.32 8.00
CA TYR A 47 1.70 -2.31 6.54
C TYR A 47 2.93 -2.94 5.88
N GLY A 48 2.68 -3.78 4.87
CA GLY A 48 3.74 -4.43 4.11
C GLY A 48 4.56 -3.41 3.33
N THR A 49 5.87 -3.65 3.19
CA THR A 49 6.78 -2.79 2.45
C THR A 49 7.25 -3.44 1.15
N ALA A 50 7.47 -2.63 0.12
CA ALA A 50 8.09 -3.04 -1.13
C ALA A 50 9.64 -3.02 -1.07
N SER A 51 10.22 -2.61 0.07
CA SER A 51 11.68 -2.67 0.27
C SER A 51 12.15 -4.12 0.33
N LYS A 52 13.01 -4.49 -0.64
CA LYS A 52 13.60 -5.83 -0.70
C LYS A 52 14.40 -6.08 0.58
N ASP A 53 14.36 -7.32 1.08
CA ASP A 53 15.09 -7.76 2.27
C ASP A 53 14.65 -7.15 3.62
N ALA A 54 13.69 -6.20 3.65
CA ALA A 54 13.16 -5.63 4.89
C ALA A 54 12.57 -6.69 5.84
N GLY A 55 12.07 -7.80 5.27
CA GLY A 55 11.60 -8.97 6.02
C GLY A 55 12.60 -9.54 7.04
N LYS A 56 13.90 -9.34 6.83
CA LYS A 56 14.96 -9.80 7.76
C LYS A 56 15.01 -9.00 9.07
N TYR A 57 14.43 -7.81 9.08
CA TYR A 57 14.46 -6.87 10.21
C TYR A 57 13.08 -6.71 10.88
N LEU A 58 12.08 -7.50 10.43
CA LEU A 58 10.77 -7.49 11.05
C LEU A 58 10.80 -8.22 12.39
N GLU A 59 9.98 -7.75 13.33
CA GLU A 59 9.73 -8.47 14.56
C GLU A 59 9.12 -9.85 14.24
N PRO A 60 9.47 -10.92 14.98
CA PRO A 60 9.03 -12.28 14.65
C PRO A 60 7.50 -12.42 14.50
N GLU A 61 6.73 -11.72 15.35
CA GLU A 61 5.28 -11.75 15.32
C GLU A 61 4.71 -11.06 14.07
N ILE A 62 5.32 -9.95 13.64
CA ILE A 62 4.94 -9.22 12.43
C ILE A 62 5.25 -10.05 11.18
N ALA A 63 6.45 -10.63 11.11
CA ALA A 63 6.84 -11.52 10.02
C ALA A 63 5.92 -12.75 9.92
N ALA A 64 5.63 -13.39 11.05
CA ALA A 64 4.71 -14.54 11.11
C ALA A 64 3.29 -14.15 10.68
N ASN A 65 2.83 -12.95 11.06
CA ASN A 65 1.53 -12.45 10.66
C ASN A 65 1.43 -12.26 9.14
N PHE A 66 2.44 -11.66 8.50
CA PHE A 66 2.47 -11.52 7.04
C PHE A 66 2.52 -12.87 6.33
N ALA A 67 3.36 -13.81 6.79
CA ALA A 67 3.43 -15.15 6.21
C ALA A 67 2.09 -15.89 6.28
N ARG A 68 1.34 -15.71 7.38
CA ARG A 68 0.01 -16.29 7.58
C ARG A 68 -1.08 -15.61 6.75
N CYS A 69 -1.03 -14.28 6.61
CA CYS A 69 -2.08 -13.50 5.96
C CYS A 69 -1.91 -13.38 4.45
N LEU A 70 -0.68 -13.44 3.94
CA LEU A 70 -0.33 -13.29 2.53
C LEU A 70 0.42 -14.52 1.98
N PRO A 71 -0.10 -15.74 2.14
CA PRO A 71 0.51 -16.91 1.48
C PRO A 71 0.35 -16.80 -0.05
N PRO A 72 1.20 -17.49 -0.84
CA PRO A 72 1.21 -17.38 -2.30
C PRO A 72 -0.16 -17.55 -2.97
N GLU A 73 -1.00 -18.46 -2.46
CA GLU A 73 -2.35 -18.68 -2.97
C GLU A 73 -3.30 -17.50 -2.71
N ALA A 74 -3.14 -16.78 -1.59
CA ALA A 74 -3.94 -15.60 -1.29
C ALA A 74 -3.52 -14.43 -2.19
N LEU A 75 -2.21 -14.28 -2.43
CA LEU A 75 -1.68 -13.28 -3.36
C LEU A 75 -2.12 -13.56 -4.80
N ALA A 76 -2.12 -14.83 -5.22
CA ALA A 76 -2.59 -15.23 -6.55
C ALA A 76 -4.08 -14.97 -6.77
N ASN A 77 -4.89 -15.02 -5.70
CA ASN A 77 -6.33 -14.74 -5.74
C ASN A 77 -6.67 -13.26 -5.42
N THR A 78 -5.69 -12.36 -5.44
CA THR A 78 -5.89 -10.95 -5.11
C THR A 78 -6.39 -10.15 -6.31
N ASN A 79 -7.44 -9.37 -6.10
CA ASN A 79 -7.92 -8.37 -7.05
C ASN A 79 -7.15 -7.07 -6.79
N TRP A 80 -6.28 -6.68 -7.72
CA TRP A 80 -5.53 -5.43 -7.61
C TRP A 80 -6.39 -4.24 -8.00
N TYR A 81 -6.29 -3.16 -7.23
CA TYR A 81 -7.00 -1.93 -7.50
C TYR A 81 -6.68 -1.45 -8.93
N PRO A 82 -7.69 -1.30 -9.81
CA PRO A 82 -7.45 -0.97 -11.21
C PRO A 82 -7.02 0.48 -11.37
N THR A 83 -6.47 0.81 -12.54
CA THR A 83 -6.30 2.21 -12.93
C THR A 83 -7.67 2.87 -13.02
N VAL A 84 -7.88 3.99 -12.33
CA VAL A 84 -9.15 4.71 -12.31
C VAL A 84 -9.40 5.34 -13.69
N PRO A 85 -10.43 4.93 -14.45
CA PRO A 85 -10.76 5.54 -15.73
C PRO A 85 -11.34 6.95 -15.54
N ALA A 86 -11.18 7.79 -16.55
CA ALA A 86 -11.81 9.12 -16.56
C ALA A 86 -13.32 9.01 -16.33
N GLY A 87 -13.85 9.85 -15.43
CA GLY A 87 -15.28 9.91 -15.10
C GLY A 87 -15.78 8.86 -14.09
N LEU A 88 -14.98 7.83 -13.75
CA LEU A 88 -15.40 6.83 -12.76
C LEU A 88 -15.61 7.46 -11.37
N GLU A 89 -14.67 8.28 -10.91
CA GLU A 89 -14.76 8.95 -9.59
C GLU A 89 -15.99 9.87 -9.48
N GLU A 90 -16.36 10.54 -10.58
CA GLU A 90 -17.56 11.39 -10.59
C GLU A 90 -18.84 10.56 -10.43
N MET A 91 -18.91 9.41 -11.12
CA MET A 91 -20.03 8.49 -10.99
C MET A 91 -20.11 7.87 -9.59
N GLU A 92 -18.96 7.47 -9.03
CA GLU A 92 -18.85 6.98 -7.66
C GLU A 92 -19.30 8.05 -6.66
N GLY A 93 -18.83 9.29 -6.80
CA GLY A 93 -19.23 10.42 -5.96
C GLY A 93 -20.75 10.64 -5.95
N LYS A 94 -21.37 10.73 -7.14
CA LYS A 94 -22.83 10.87 -7.27
C LYS A 94 -23.60 9.72 -6.62
N THR A 95 -23.07 8.51 -6.69
CA THR A 95 -23.69 7.33 -6.08
C THR A 95 -23.55 7.37 -4.56
N MET A 96 -22.36 7.73 -4.06
CA MET A 96 -22.10 7.87 -2.63
C MET A 96 -22.94 8.96 -1.98
N ASP A 97 -23.21 10.07 -2.68
CA ASP A 97 -24.09 11.12 -2.19
C ASP A 97 -25.53 10.61 -2.00
N LYS A 98 -26.05 9.80 -2.93
CA LYS A 98 -27.37 9.16 -2.80
C LYS A 98 -27.44 8.22 -1.60
N ILE A 99 -26.40 7.39 -1.41
CA ILE A 99 -26.31 6.46 -0.27
C ILE A 99 -26.26 7.21 1.06
N ARG A 100 -25.54 8.34 1.11
CA ARG A 100 -25.45 9.16 2.32
C ARG A 100 -26.79 9.84 2.64
N ALA A 101 -27.51 10.30 1.62
CA ALA A 101 -28.80 10.96 1.77
C ALA A 101 -29.97 10.00 2.10
N SER A 102 -29.79 8.68 1.95
CA SER A 102 -30.82 7.69 2.27
C SER A 102 -30.81 7.22 3.74
N LYS A 103 -29.99 7.84 4.59
CA LYS A 103 -29.99 7.65 6.04
C LYS A 103 -30.72 8.82 6.70
#